data_AF-A0A351C3U4-F1
#
_entry.id   AF-A0A351C3U4-F1
#
_cell.length_a   1.000
_cell.length_b   1.000
_cell.length_c   1.000
_cell.angle_alpha   90.00
_cell.angle_beta   90.00
_cell.angle_gamma   90.00
#
_symmetry.space_group_name_H-M   'P 1'
#
loop_
_entity.id
_entity.type
_entity.pdbx_description
1 polymer ?
#
loop_
_entity_poly.entity_id
_entity_poly.type
_entity_poly.pdbx_seq_one_letter_code
_entity_poly.pdbx_strand_id
1 'polypeptide(L)'
;MFTGCNGISFENAVIIKSKTTSEEISNEYVYLSMFYGNRGKVRELQQQSPADHYKKSYDVMKINLSNGETKEVIFDITNFFG
;
A
#
# COMPACT_ATOMS: atom_id res chain seq x y z
N MET A 1 3.08 -1.75 12.62
CA MET A 1 2.76 -3.18 12.43
C MET A 1 1.51 -3.27 11.55
N PHE A 2 1.62 -3.88 10.37
CA PHE A 2 0.49 -4.03 9.44
C PHE A 2 -0.34 -5.25 9.83
N THR A 3 -1.66 -5.17 9.66
CA THR A 3 -2.59 -6.29 9.88
C THR A 3 -3.55 -6.40 8.70
N GLY A 4 -3.95 -7.59 8.27
CA GLY A 4 -4.82 -7.75 7.08
C GLY A 4 -4.22 -8.67 6.03
N CYS A 5 -4.94 -8.83 4.92
CA CYS A 5 -4.63 -9.76 3.84
C CYS A 5 -3.59 -9.17 2.85
N ASN A 6 -3.44 -9.78 1.67
CA ASN A 6 -2.39 -9.50 0.68
C ASN A 6 -2.58 -8.21 -0.15
N GLY A 7 -3.57 -7.36 0.15
CA GLY A 7 -3.75 -6.05 -0.49
C GLY A 7 -4.30 -6.08 -1.91
N ILE A 8 -4.82 -7.20 -2.41
CA ILE A 8 -5.25 -7.37 -3.82
C ILE A 8 -6.67 -6.84 -4.12
N SER A 9 -7.41 -6.42 -3.10
CA SER A 9 -8.78 -5.91 -3.21
C SER A 9 -9.11 -5.05 -1.98
N PHE A 10 -10.12 -4.19 -2.07
CA PHE A 10 -10.56 -3.33 -0.95
C PHE A 10 -10.96 -4.13 0.30
N GLU A 11 -11.54 -5.32 0.13
CA GLU A 11 -11.91 -6.22 1.24
C GLU A 11 -10.68 -6.85 1.90
N ASN A 12 -9.58 -7.00 1.15
CA ASN A 12 -8.33 -7.60 1.59
C ASN A 12 -7.20 -6.57 1.74
N ALA A 13 -7.56 -5.29 1.89
CA ALA A 13 -6.62 -4.19 1.99
C ALA A 13 -5.66 -4.38 3.16
N VAL A 14 -4.43 -3.90 2.98
CA VAL A 14 -3.41 -3.92 4.03
C VAL A 14 -3.75 -2.80 5.02
N ILE A 15 -4.06 -3.15 6.26
CA ILE A 15 -4.37 -2.15 7.28
C ILE A 15 -3.06 -1.67 7.88
N ILE A 16 -2.78 -0.38 7.72
CA ILE A 16 -1.64 0.28 8.34
C ILE A 16 -2.11 0.91 9.65
N LYS A 17 -1.42 0.56 10.74
CA LYS A 17 -1.59 1.19 12.04
C LYS A 17 -0.46 2.19 12.25
N SER A 18 -0.74 3.46 12.01
CA SER A 18 0.16 4.61 12.14
C SER A 18 -0.54 5.72 12.91
N LYS A 19 0.24 6.53 13.63
CA LYS A 19 -0.26 7.71 14.37
C LYS A 19 -0.03 9.03 13.63
N THR A 20 0.80 9.01 12.60
CA THR A 20 1.17 10.18 11.80
C THR A 20 1.27 9.79 10.33
N THR A 21 1.08 10.76 9.43
CA THR A 21 1.20 10.55 7.98
C THR A 21 2.57 10.03 7.59
N SER A 22 3.64 10.56 8.19
CA SER A 22 5.00 10.12 7.90
C SER A 22 5.25 8.66 8.28
N GLU A 23 4.65 8.23 9.40
CA GLU A 23 4.71 6.83 9.83
C GLU A 23 3.90 5.93 8.89
N GLU A 24 2.74 6.39 8.42
CA GLU A 24 1.90 5.68 7.46
C GLU A 24 2.62 5.44 6.13
N ILE A 25 3.13 6.51 5.52
CA ILE A 25 3.89 6.45 4.27
C ILE A 25 5.08 5.50 4.45
N SER A 26 5.88 5.67 5.50
CA SER A 26 7.01 4.79 5.79
C SER A 26 6.58 3.32 5.85
N ASN A 27 5.45 3.05 6.51
CA ASN A 27 4.86 1.74 6.67
C ASN A 27 4.41 1.11 5.33
N GLU A 28 3.81 1.88 4.41
CA GLU A 28 3.46 1.41 3.05
C GLU A 28 4.70 0.95 2.29
N TYR A 29 5.75 1.78 2.28
CA TYR A 29 6.99 1.45 1.59
C TYR A 29 7.73 0.28 2.22
N VAL A 30 7.65 0.10 3.55
CA VAL A 30 8.20 -1.07 4.24
C VAL A 30 7.44 -2.33 3.83
N TYR A 31 6.10 -2.30 3.79
CA TYR A 31 5.30 -3.43 3.30
C TYR A 31 5.71 -3.81 1.88
N LEU A 32 5.75 -2.83 0.96
CA LEU A 32 6.15 -3.09 -0.42
C LEU A 32 7.57 -3.65 -0.51
N SER A 33 8.50 -3.19 0.33
CA SER A 33 9.86 -3.72 0.35
C SER A 33 9.97 -5.14 0.92
N MET A 34 9.11 -5.50 1.87
CA MET A 34 9.06 -6.86 2.43
C MET A 34 8.48 -7.88 1.44
N PHE A 35 7.42 -7.53 0.73
CA PHE A 35 6.69 -8.46 -0.13
C PHE A 35 7.12 -8.44 -1.60
N TYR A 36 7.56 -7.28 -2.10
CA TYR A 36 7.91 -7.06 -3.50
C TYR A 36 9.36 -6.60 -3.68
N GLY A 37 10.13 -6.56 -2.59
CA GLY A 37 11.53 -6.18 -2.56
C GLY A 37 11.79 -4.68 -2.76
N ASN A 38 13.07 -4.29 -2.74
CA ASN A 38 13.44 -2.88 -2.66
C ASN A 38 13.22 -2.10 -3.97
N ARG A 39 12.79 -0.84 -3.82
CA ARG A 39 12.70 0.13 -4.93
C ARG A 39 14.06 0.31 -5.63
N GLY A 40 14.07 0.47 -6.95
CA GLY A 40 15.32 0.63 -7.71
C GLY A 40 16.08 -0.67 -7.97
N LYS A 41 15.67 -1.78 -7.37
CA LYS A 41 16.31 -3.09 -7.56
C LYS A 41 15.38 -4.08 -8.23
N VAL A 42 14.17 -4.21 -7.69
CA VAL A 42 13.20 -5.21 -8.14
C VAL A 42 11.80 -4.66 -8.35
N ARG A 43 11.53 -3.45 -7.87
CA ARG A 43 10.27 -2.76 -8.10
C ARG A 43 10.45 -1.27 -8.38
N GLU A 44 9.55 -0.71 -9.18
CA GLU A 44 9.38 0.73 -9.36
C GLU A 44 7.95 1.13 -9.00
N LEU A 45 7.79 2.30 -8.39
CA LEU A 45 6.46 2.87 -8.16
C LEU A 45 5.99 3.53 -9.44
N GLN A 46 4.88 3.04 -10.00
CA GLN A 46 4.27 3.62 -11.19
C GLN A 46 3.27 4.71 -10.80
N GLN A 47 2.44 4.45 -9.80
CA GLN A 47 1.37 5.36 -9.39
C GLN A 47 1.06 5.14 -7.91
N GLN A 48 0.69 6.21 -7.22
CA GLN A 48 0.08 6.22 -5.90
C GLN A 48 -1.12 7.15 -5.99
N SER A 49 -2.28 6.72 -5.50
CA SER A 49 -3.51 7.50 -5.62
C SER A 49 -4.48 7.18 -4.49
N PRO A 50 -5.01 8.19 -3.79
CA PRO A 50 -6.06 7.99 -2.80
C PRO A 50 -7.36 7.57 -3.49
N ALA A 51 -8.10 6.68 -2.83
CA ALA A 51 -9.40 6.22 -3.26
C ALA A 51 -10.37 6.13 -2.07
N ASP A 52 -11.59 6.64 -2.25
CA ASP A 52 -12.65 6.50 -1.25
C ASP A 52 -13.64 5.41 -1.69
N HIS A 53 -13.93 4.47 -0.80
CA HIS A 53 -14.85 3.37 -1.07
C HIS A 53 -15.63 2.98 0.19
N TYR A 54 -16.97 2.98 0.13
CA TYR A 54 -17.86 2.66 1.25
C TYR A 54 -17.48 3.29 2.61
N LYS A 55 -17.23 4.61 2.64
CA LYS A 55 -16.84 5.39 3.85
C LYS A 55 -15.48 5.05 4.45
N LYS A 56 -14.66 4.31 3.70
CA LYS A 56 -13.26 4.08 4.01
C LYS A 56 -12.39 4.82 3.01
N SER A 57 -11.24 5.25 3.49
CA SER A 57 -10.21 5.86 2.67
C SER A 57 -9.09 4.85 2.46
N TYR A 58 -8.63 4.76 1.23
CA TYR A 58 -7.61 3.83 0.80
C TYR A 58 -6.49 4.56 0.07
N ASP A 59 -5.27 4.05 0.17
CA ASP A 59 -4.21 4.39 -0.77
C ASP A 59 -3.98 3.21 -1.72
N VAL A 60 -3.98 3.48 -3.01
CA VAL A 60 -3.76 2.48 -4.06
C VAL A 60 -2.40 2.73 -4.68
N MET A 61 -1.47 1.79 -4.47
CA MET A 61 -0.13 1.84 -5.02
C MET A 61 0.04 0.82 -6.13
N LYS A 62 0.39 1.30 -7.32
CA LYS A 62 0.72 0.48 -8.47
C LYS A 62 2.22 0.41 -8.65
N ILE A 63 2.77 -0.80 -8.61
CA ILE A 63 4.20 -1.06 -8.78
C ILE A 63 4.46 -1.93 -10.01
N ASN A 64 5.58 -1.66 -10.68
CA ASN A 64 6.11 -2.53 -11.72
C ASN A 64 7.28 -3.32 -11.16
N LEU A 65 7.24 -4.63 -11.31
CA LEU A 65 8.29 -5.56 -10.90
C LEU A 65 9.29 -5.76 -12.04
N SER A 66 10.53 -6.11 -11.70
CA SER A 66 11.61 -6.33 -12.69
C SER A 66 11.36 -7.51 -13.62
N ASN A 67 10.45 -8.42 -13.25
CA ASN A 67 9.99 -9.51 -14.12
C ASN A 67 8.95 -9.06 -15.17
N GLY A 68 8.60 -7.76 -15.22
CA GLY A 68 7.61 -7.19 -16.13
C GLY A 68 6.17 -7.24 -15.62
N GLU A 69 5.93 -7.81 -14.45
CA GLU A 69 4.61 -7.85 -13.84
C GLU A 69 4.24 -6.51 -13.18
N THR A 70 2.98 -6.12 -13.31
CA THR A 70 2.42 -4.98 -12.58
C THR A 70 1.54 -5.47 -11.44
N LYS A 71 1.79 -4.97 -10.23
CA LYS A 71 0.98 -5.24 -9.05
C LYS A 71 0.29 -3.97 -8.57
N GLU A 72 -0.94 -4.13 -8.12
CA GLU A 72 -1.68 -3.12 -7.38
C GLU A 72 -1.80 -3.57 -5.93
N VAL A 73 -1.53 -2.66 -5.01
CA VAL A 73 -1.60 -2.89 -3.57
C VAL A 73 -2.48 -1.82 -2.96
N ILE A 74 -3.52 -2.26 -2.27
CA ILE A 74 -4.52 -1.39 -1.65
C ILE A 74 -4.26 -1.37 -0.14
N PHE A 75 -4.05 -0.18 0.40
CA PHE A 75 -3.85 0.09 1.82
C PHE A 75 -5.11 0.74 2.40
N ASP A 76 -5.61 0.24 3.52
CA ASP A 76 -6.70 0.88 4.28
C ASP A 76 -6.08 1.94 5.21
N ILE A 77 -6.30 3.21 4.85
CA ILE A 77 -5.78 4.40 5.53
C ILE A 77 -6.90 5.13 6.31
N THR A 78 -8.05 4.47 6.49
CA THR A 78 -9.24 5.06 7.15
C THR A 78 -8.91 5.56 8.56
N ASN A 79 -8.03 4.87 9.29
CA ASN A 79 -7.64 5.26 10.66
C ASN A 79 -6.86 6.58 10.73
N PHE A 80 -6.38 7.10 9.61
CA PHE A 80 -5.66 8.37 9.55
C PHE A 80 -6.58 9.54 9.18
N PHE A 81 -7.57 9.30 8.31
CA PHE A 81 -8.53 10.31 7.87
C PHE A 81 -9.86 10.31 8.65
N GLY A 82 -10.02 9.39 9.61
CA GLY A 82 -11.21 9.23 10.45
C GLY A 82 -11.09 9.85 11.84
#